data_AF-A0A6T8B2K0-F1
#
_entry.id   AF-A0A6T8B2K0-F1
#
_cell.length_a   1.000
_cell.length_b   1.000
_cell.length_c   1.000
_cell.angle_alpha   90.00
_cell.angle_beta   90.00
_cell.angle_gamma   90.00
#
_symmetry.space_group_name_H-M   'P 1'
#
loop_
_entity.id
_entity.type
_entity.pdbx_description
1 polymer ?
#
loop_
_entity_poly.entity_id
_entity_poly.type
_entity_poly.pdbx_seq_one_letter_code
_entity_poly.pdbx_strand_id
1 'polypeptide(L)'
;WRRMARRTNLDGMARRIELDNVPVSKVLLVGGATRMPHIGRFIKRMTGLSATPLLNPEEAVALGAAVQGGILDGAIEQKVWNPYFHERAVDKLAANPSVGRR
;
A
#
# COMPACT_ATOMS: atom_id res chain seq x y z
N TRP A 1 -10.95 -22.95 -17.92
CA TRP A 1 -10.21 -23.37 -16.70
C TRP A 1 -8.70 -23.48 -16.92
N ARG A 2 -8.17 -24.40 -17.76
CA ARG A 2 -6.71 -24.53 -18.01
C ARG A 2 -6.02 -23.33 -18.72
N ARG A 3 -6.76 -22.44 -19.38
CA ARG A 3 -6.23 -21.22 -20.04
C ARG A 3 -6.15 -19.97 -19.14
N MET A 4 -6.83 -19.99 -17.99
CA MET A 4 -6.96 -18.82 -17.10
C MET A 4 -5.84 -18.77 -16.04
N ALA A 5 -5.23 -19.91 -15.71
CA ALA A 5 -4.09 -20.02 -14.79
C ALA A 5 -2.72 -19.64 -15.44
N ARG A 6 -2.72 -18.83 -16.50
CA ARG A 6 -1.46 -18.32 -17.08
C ARG A 6 -0.94 -17.18 -16.21
N ARG A 7 -0.12 -17.56 -15.23
CA ARG A 7 0.97 -16.81 -14.60
C ARG A 7 0.68 -15.33 -14.34
N THR A 8 0.00 -15.03 -13.25
CA THR A 8 0.32 -13.83 -12.46
C THR A 8 1.27 -14.28 -11.34
N ASN A 9 2.53 -14.58 -11.68
CA ASN A 9 3.58 -14.66 -10.67
C ASN A 9 3.93 -13.24 -10.20
N LEU A 10 4.39 -13.12 -8.95
CA LEU A 10 4.85 -11.84 -8.40
C LEU A 10 5.88 -11.18 -9.33
N ASP A 11 6.78 -11.95 -9.95
CA ASP A 11 7.79 -11.42 -10.88
C ASP A 11 7.17 -10.81 -12.14
N GLY A 12 6.12 -11.42 -12.68
CA GLY A 12 5.40 -10.90 -13.84
C GLY A 12 4.61 -9.65 -13.51
N MET A 13 4.17 -9.51 -12.26
CA MET A 13 3.49 -8.31 -11.78
C MET A 13 4.50 -7.21 -11.46
N ALA A 14 5.62 -7.52 -10.81
CA ALA A 14 6.72 -6.61 -10.47
C ALA A 14 7.31 -5.94 -11.73
N ARG A 15 7.54 -6.71 -12.81
CA ARG A 15 7.96 -6.15 -14.10
C ARG A 15 6.92 -5.21 -14.73
N ARG A 16 5.62 -5.48 -14.55
CA ARG A 16 4.54 -4.63 -15.08
C ARG A 16 4.44 -3.28 -14.38
N ILE A 17 4.92 -3.20 -13.15
CA ILE A 17 4.96 -1.99 -12.34
C ILE A 17 6.39 -1.45 -12.19
N GLU A 18 7.33 -1.94 -13.02
CA GLU A 18 8.74 -1.52 -13.07
C GLU A 18 9.45 -1.52 -11.69
N LEU A 19 9.04 -2.39 -10.77
CA LEU A 19 9.63 -2.48 -9.42
C LEU A 19 10.85 -3.41 -9.38
N ASP A 20 11.65 -3.47 -10.44
CA ASP A 20 12.68 -4.48 -10.64
C ASP A 20 13.80 -4.48 -9.57
N ASN A 21 13.87 -3.47 -8.69
CA ASN A 21 14.85 -3.39 -7.59
C ASN A 21 14.31 -2.80 -6.27
N VAL A 22 12.99 -2.63 -6.12
CA VAL A 22 12.45 -2.07 -4.87
C VAL A 22 12.10 -3.21 -3.90
N PRO A 23 12.77 -3.32 -2.74
CA PRO A 23 12.46 -4.37 -1.77
C PRO A 23 11.06 -4.16 -1.18
N VAL A 24 10.25 -5.21 -1.20
CA VAL A 24 8.99 -5.22 -0.46
C VAL A 24 9.32 -5.03 1.01
N SER A 25 8.78 -3.97 1.63
CA SER A 25 9.07 -3.65 3.03
C SER A 25 8.05 -4.27 3.99
N LYS A 26 6.78 -4.35 3.57
CA LYS A 26 5.67 -4.86 4.39
C LYS A 26 4.65 -5.58 3.52
N VAL A 27 3.95 -6.52 4.13
CA VAL A 27 2.83 -7.23 3.50
C VAL A 27 1.57 -7.04 4.33
N LEU A 28 0.49 -6.63 3.65
CA LEU A 28 -0.85 -6.44 4.18
C LEU A 28 -1.79 -7.37 3.42
N LEU A 29 -2.60 -8.13 4.13
CA LEU A 29 -3.59 -9.04 3.55
C LEU A 29 -4.98 -8.41 3.70
N VAL A 30 -5.65 -8.21 2.57
CA VAL A 30 -6.94 -7.51 2.49
C VAL A 30 -7.97 -8.43 1.81
N GLY A 31 -9.20 -8.44 2.30
CA GLY A 31 -10.32 -9.26 1.80
C GLY A 31 -10.55 -10.58 2.55
N GLY A 32 -11.81 -11.01 2.67
CA GLY A 32 -12.20 -12.17 3.50
C GLY A 32 -11.51 -13.50 3.13
N ALA A 33 -11.16 -13.69 1.86
CA ALA A 33 -10.44 -14.89 1.41
C ALA A 33 -9.07 -15.06 2.09
N THR A 34 -8.42 -13.96 2.50
CA THR A 34 -7.09 -14.00 3.13
C THR A 34 -7.09 -14.53 4.55
N ARG A 35 -8.27 -14.77 5.15
CA ARG A 35 -8.41 -15.46 6.45
C ARG A 35 -7.96 -16.92 6.40
N MET A 36 -7.88 -17.52 5.20
CA MET A 36 -7.35 -18.87 5.02
C MET A 36 -5.87 -18.95 5.43
N PRO A 37 -5.49 -19.77 6.44
CA PRO A 37 -4.11 -19.81 6.94
C PRO A 37 -3.06 -20.19 5.90
N HIS A 38 -3.47 -20.92 4.86
CA HIS A 38 -2.59 -21.34 3.78
C HIS A 38 -2.08 -20.15 2.94
N ILE A 39 -2.87 -19.08 2.82
CA ILE A 39 -2.51 -17.89 2.03
C ILE A 39 -1.36 -17.15 2.69
N GLY A 40 -1.43 -16.91 4.00
CA GLY A 40 -0.33 -16.27 4.75
C GLY A 40 0.99 -17.04 4.63
N ARG A 41 0.95 -18.38 4.71
CA ARG A 41 2.13 -19.22 4.51
C ARG A 41 2.70 -19.14 3.09
N PHE A 42 1.83 -19.12 2.08
CA PHE A 42 2.24 -19.00 0.69
C PHE A 42 2.93 -17.66 0.42
N ILE A 43 2.34 -16.56 0.90
CA ILE A 43 2.91 -15.22 0.80
C ILE A 43 4.26 -15.12 1.53
N LYS A 44 4.37 -15.69 2.72
CA LYS A 44 5.64 -15.75 3.45
C LYS A 44 6.73 -16.52 2.68
N ARG A 45 6.39 -17.62 2.01
CA ARG A 45 7.34 -18.36 1.17
C ARG A 45 7.79 -17.58 -0.07
N MET A 46 6.92 -16.74 -0.64
CA MET A 46 7.26 -15.96 -1.83
C MET A 46 8.02 -14.66 -1.51
N THR A 47 7.66 -13.98 -0.43
CA THR A 47 8.19 -12.64 -0.11
C THR A 47 9.21 -12.65 1.03
N GLY A 48 9.33 -13.75 1.78
CA GLY A 48 10.13 -13.83 3.01
C GLY A 48 9.52 -13.10 4.21
N LEU A 49 8.47 -12.29 4.01
CA LEU A 49 7.85 -11.44 5.03
C LEU A 49 6.57 -12.05 5.59
N SER A 50 6.33 -11.84 6.88
CA SER A 50 5.03 -12.17 7.49
C SER A 50 4.03 -11.05 7.20
N ALA A 51 2.77 -11.44 7.02
CA ALA A 51 1.68 -10.48 6.96
C ALA A 51 1.55 -9.74 8.29
N THR A 52 1.25 -8.45 8.21
CA THR A 52 1.05 -7.59 9.38
C THR A 52 -0.33 -7.86 9.99
N PRO A 53 -0.45 -8.15 11.30
CA PRO A 53 -1.72 -8.52 11.92
C PRO A 53 -2.61 -7.34 12.32
N LEU A 54 -2.11 -6.10 12.22
CA LEU A 54 -2.70 -4.90 12.85
C LEU A 54 -3.96 -4.34 12.16
N LEU A 55 -4.49 -5.00 11.13
CA LEU A 55 -5.58 -4.44 10.35
C LEU A 55 -6.64 -5.51 10.08
N ASN A 56 -7.90 -5.20 10.39
CA ASN A 56 -9.01 -6.02 9.94
C ASN A 56 -9.11 -5.90 8.40
N PRO A 57 -9.00 -7.01 7.64
CA PRO A 57 -8.98 -6.98 6.18
C PRO A 57 -10.20 -6.35 5.50
N GLU A 58 -11.36 -6.34 6.18
CA GLU A 58 -12.62 -5.83 5.63
C GLU A 58 -12.79 -4.33 5.95
N GLU A 59 -12.45 -3.93 7.18
CA GLU A 59 -12.53 -2.53 7.62
C GLU A 59 -11.46 -1.66 6.97
N ALA A 60 -10.29 -2.24 6.66
CA ALA A 60 -9.20 -1.57 5.95
C ALA A 60 -9.66 -0.79 4.71
N VAL A 61 -10.51 -1.44 3.90
CA VAL A 61 -10.99 -0.89 2.64
C VAL A 61 -12.03 0.20 2.90
N ALA A 62 -12.95 -0.04 3.84
CA ALA A 62 -13.98 0.93 4.21
C ALA A 62 -13.38 2.21 4.79
N LEU A 63 -12.41 2.08 5.68
CA LEU A 63 -11.68 3.21 6.25
C LEU A 63 -10.90 3.98 5.19
N GLY A 64 -10.20 3.29 4.29
CA GLY A 64 -9.50 3.92 3.17
C GLY A 64 -10.44 4.72 2.26
N ALA A 65 -11.63 4.17 1.97
CA ALA A 65 -12.65 4.86 1.19
C ALA A 65 -13.22 6.09 1.92
N ALA A 66 -13.47 5.98 3.23
CA ALA A 66 -13.96 7.10 4.04
C ALA A 66 -12.94 8.25 4.12
N VAL A 67 -11.66 7.94 4.32
CA VAL A 67 -10.58 8.93 4.30
C VAL A 67 -10.49 9.59 2.92
N GLN A 68 -10.55 8.81 1.83
CA GLN A 68 -10.54 9.36 0.48
C GLN A 68 -11.74 10.28 0.23
N GLY A 69 -12.92 9.94 0.76
CA GLY A 69 -14.11 10.80 0.70
C GLY A 69 -13.92 12.12 1.44
N GLY A 70 -13.39 12.07 2.66
CA GLY A 70 -13.11 13.29 3.45
C GLY A 70 -12.04 14.19 2.81
N ILE A 71 -11.09 13.62 2.07
CA ILE A 71 -10.11 14.41 1.28
C ILE A 71 -10.81 15.13 0.12
N LEU A 72 -11.69 14.43 -0.61
CA LEU A 72 -12.42 15.02 -1.73
C LEU A 72 -13.42 16.10 -1.30
N ASP A 73 -14.00 15.97 -0.10
CA ASP A 73 -14.90 16.96 0.51
C ASP A 73 -14.16 18.16 1.12
N GLY A 74 -12.82 18.12 1.15
CA GLY A 74 -11.98 19.16 1.76
C GLY A 74 -12.02 19.17 3.30
N ALA A 75 -12.71 18.22 3.93
CA ALA A 75 -12.74 18.03 5.37
C ALA A 75 -11.42 17.48 5.95
N ILE A 76 -10.64 16.79 5.11
CA ILE A 76 -9.33 16.23 5.46
C ILE A 76 -8.28 16.80 4.51
N GLU A 77 -7.26 17.45 5.06
CA GLU A 77 -6.14 17.92 4.27
C GLU A 77 -5.30 16.73 3.76
N GLN A 78 -5.04 16.69 2.46
CA GLN A 78 -4.18 15.69 1.86
C GLN A 78 -2.72 15.97 2.26
N LYS A 79 -2.30 15.49 3.43
CA LYS A 79 -0.87 15.38 3.76
C LYS A 79 -0.29 14.32 2.83
N VAL A 80 0.29 14.74 1.70
CA VAL A 80 1.00 13.85 0.78
C VAL A 80 2.09 13.15 1.58
N TRP A 81 1.86 11.87 1.88
CA TRP A 81 2.84 11.03 2.51
C TRP A 81 3.98 10.83 1.52
N ASN A 82 5.16 11.34 1.85
CA ASN A 82 6.35 11.15 1.05
C ASN A 82 7.29 10.16 1.77
N PRO A 83 7.52 8.96 1.20
CA PRO A 83 8.32 7.91 1.84
C PRO A 83 9.76 8.31 2.13
N TYR A 84 10.29 9.35 1.48
CA TYR A 84 11.68 9.77 1.60
C TYR A 84 11.90 10.89 2.64
N PHE A 85 10.84 11.45 3.21
CA PHE A 85 10.95 12.59 4.12
C PHE A 85 10.65 12.17 5.56
N HIS A 86 11.72 11.87 6.30
CA HIS A 86 11.67 11.88 7.76
C HIS A 86 11.40 13.33 8.22
N GLU A 87 10.23 13.54 8.83
CA GLU A 87 9.70 14.67 9.67
C GLU A 87 10.19 16.11 9.44
N ARG A 88 11.47 16.37 9.15
CA ARG A 88 12.09 17.69 9.05
C ARG A 88 11.70 18.52 7.82
N ALA A 89 10.98 17.96 6.85
CA ALA A 89 10.64 18.68 5.61
C ALA A 89 9.26 19.33 5.64
N VAL A 90 8.34 18.78 6.43
CA VAL A 90 6.99 19.37 6.58
C VAL A 90 7.07 20.73 7.27
N ASP A 91 7.95 20.84 8.28
CA ASP A 91 8.25 22.10 8.97
C ASP A 91 8.90 23.13 8.04
N LYS A 92 9.75 22.67 7.12
CA LYS A 92 10.42 23.55 6.13
C LYS A 92 9.48 24.03 5.02
N LEU A 93 8.48 23.23 4.66
CA LEU A 93 7.45 23.63 3.69
C LEU A 93 6.48 24.64 4.30
N ALA A 94 6.10 24.45 5.57
CA ALA A 94 5.32 25.43 6.33
C ALA A 94 6.08 26.76 6.50
N ALA A 95 7.40 26.71 6.65
CA ALA A 95 8.26 27.90 6.75
C ALA A 95 8.49 28.62 5.40
N ASN A 96 8.22 27.98 4.25
CA ASN A 96 8.34 28.65 2.95
C ASN A 96 7.22 28.23 1.97
N PRO A 97 6.07 28.94 1.99
CA PRO A 97 4.86 28.57 1.24
C PRO A 97 4.99 28.72 -0.29
N SER A 98 6.11 29.22 -0.80
CA SER A 98 6.32 29.43 -2.25
C SER A 98 6.78 28.19 -3.02
N VAL A 99 7.09 27.07 -2.33
CA VAL A 99 7.59 25.83 -2.96
C VAL A 99 6.47 24.86 -3.39
N GLY A 100 5.22 25.08 -2.95
CA GLY A 100 4.10 24.15 -3.14
C GLY A 100 3.13 24.43 -4.29
N ARG A 101 3.35 25.45 -5.13
CA ARG A 101 2.52 25.71 -6.32
C ARG A 101 3.35 25.62 -7.60
N ARG A 102 3.35 24.44 -8.22
CA ARG A 102 3.44 24.25 -9.67
C ARG A 102 2.57 23.09 -10.07
#